data_AF-A0A6H9Z1U1-F1
#
_entry.id   AF-A0A6H9Z1U1-F1
#
_cell.length_a   1.000
_cell.length_b   1.000
_cell.length_c   1.000
_cell.angle_alpha   90.00
_cell.angle_beta   90.00
_cell.angle_gamma   90.00
#
_symmetry.space_group_name_H-M   'P 1'
#
loop_
_entity.id
_entity.type
_entity.pdbx_description
1 polymer ?
#
loop_
_entity_poly.entity_id
_entity_poly.type
_entity_poly.pdbx_seq_one_letter_code
_entity_poly.pdbx_strand_id
1 'polypeptide(L)'
;MDEILRRIESAYGSLSEPHFGFIASGLEARPYAPLMEEVGQVFQVEDDTDPDDDHGFMYGLEREGRRWVLTISLVGPYAAFARLGRSWDTVLTATVPGLLEEERWLINKLSSAGLKLLTREEMEQPVNLNLFNADPGTVRVYQALFTDTSILPWDKETLQRLGLI
;
A
#
# COMPACT_ATOMS: atom_id res chain seq x y z
N MET A 1 -12.40 -8.40 8.09
CA MET A 1 -12.77 -8.39 6.67
C MET A 1 -13.87 -7.36 6.40
N ASP A 2 -15.06 -7.51 7.00
CA ASP A 2 -16.23 -6.65 6.75
C ASP A 2 -16.00 -5.15 6.97
N GLU A 3 -15.06 -4.78 7.84
CA GLU A 3 -14.69 -3.38 8.03
C GLU A 3 -13.92 -2.81 6.83
N ILE A 4 -12.94 -3.55 6.29
CA ILE A 4 -12.12 -3.09 5.16
C ILE A 4 -13.01 -2.90 3.92
N LEU A 5 -13.87 -3.88 3.62
CA LEU A 5 -14.80 -3.81 2.49
C LEU A 5 -15.77 -2.62 2.62
N ARG A 6 -16.33 -2.39 3.81
CA ARG A 6 -17.19 -1.22 4.06
C ARG A 6 -16.46 0.10 3.88
N ARG A 7 -15.17 0.18 4.23
CA ARG A 7 -14.36 1.38 3.99
C ARG A 7 -14.10 1.62 2.51
N ILE A 8 -13.72 0.56 1.77
CA ILE A 8 -13.55 0.59 0.32
C ILE A 8 -14.85 1.10 -0.34
N GLU A 9 -15.97 0.45 -0.06
CA GLU A 9 -17.27 0.86 -0.62
C GLU A 9 -17.66 2.28 -0.23
N SER A 10 -17.42 2.68 1.03
CA SER A 10 -17.71 4.04 1.48
C SER A 10 -16.84 5.11 0.79
N ALA A 11 -15.60 4.79 0.43
CA ALA A 11 -14.69 5.74 -0.22
C ALA A 11 -15.01 5.88 -1.71
N TYR A 12 -15.23 4.77 -2.41
CA TYR A 12 -15.57 4.77 -3.82
C TYR A 12 -17.05 5.08 -4.11
N GLY A 13 -17.92 4.98 -3.11
CA GLY A 13 -19.37 5.13 -3.21
C GLY A 13 -20.09 3.90 -3.79
N SER A 14 -19.58 3.34 -4.89
CA SER A 14 -20.09 2.13 -5.52
C SER A 14 -18.93 1.24 -5.98
N LEU A 15 -19.01 -0.06 -5.76
CA LEU A 15 -17.96 -0.99 -6.23
C LEU A 15 -18.09 -1.29 -7.73
N SER A 16 -19.29 -1.20 -8.30
CA SER A 16 -19.52 -1.43 -9.74
C SER A 16 -19.34 -0.17 -10.58
N GLU A 17 -19.59 1.00 -9.99
CA GLU A 17 -19.43 2.32 -10.62
C GLU A 17 -18.61 3.26 -9.70
N PRO A 18 -17.34 2.94 -9.43
CA PRO A 18 -16.54 3.68 -8.45
C PRO A 18 -16.20 5.09 -8.90
N HIS A 19 -16.19 6.01 -7.93
CA HIS A 19 -15.77 7.39 -8.13
C HIS A 19 -14.35 7.60 -7.60
N PHE A 20 -13.42 7.99 -8.48
CA PHE A 20 -12.00 8.16 -8.16
C PHE A 20 -11.57 9.61 -7.90
N GLY A 21 -12.46 10.59 -8.05
CA GLY A 21 -12.09 12.01 -7.97
C GLY A 21 -11.50 12.44 -6.62
N PHE A 22 -11.66 11.65 -5.56
CA PHE A 22 -11.03 11.90 -4.27
C PHE A 22 -9.52 11.59 -4.24
N ILE A 23 -9.04 10.71 -5.14
CA ILE A 23 -7.62 10.30 -5.19
C ILE A 23 -6.73 11.49 -5.55
N ALA A 24 -7.01 12.16 -6.68
CA ALA A 24 -6.23 13.33 -7.11
C ALA A 24 -6.19 14.43 -6.04
N SER A 25 -7.34 14.72 -5.41
CA SER A 25 -7.43 15.70 -4.32
C SER A 25 -6.64 15.27 -3.08
N GLY A 26 -6.66 13.97 -2.74
CA GLY A 26 -5.92 13.40 -1.62
C GLY A 26 -4.40 13.41 -1.83
N LEU A 27 -3.95 13.11 -3.06
CA LEU A 27 -2.55 13.20 -3.45
C LEU A 27 -2.04 14.63 -3.36
N GLU A 28 -2.80 15.61 -3.87
CA GLU A 28 -2.45 17.03 -3.78
C GLU A 28 -2.39 17.52 -2.33
N ALA A 29 -3.33 17.09 -1.48
CA ALA A 29 -3.39 17.51 -0.08
C ALA A 29 -2.24 16.96 0.79
N ARG A 30 -1.57 15.89 0.35
CA ARG A 30 -0.44 15.24 1.05
C ARG A 30 -0.67 15.06 2.57
N PRO A 31 -1.76 14.40 3.00
CA PRO A 31 -2.15 14.33 4.41
C PRO A 31 -1.11 13.65 5.32
N TYR A 32 -0.23 12.83 4.74
CA TYR A 32 0.81 12.11 5.46
C TYR A 32 2.18 12.80 5.43
N ALA A 33 2.30 14.01 4.85
CA ALA A 33 3.58 14.72 4.78
C ALA A 33 4.27 14.90 6.15
N PRO A 34 3.59 15.28 7.25
CA PRO A 34 4.25 15.38 8.56
C PRO A 34 4.78 14.04 9.07
N LEU A 35 4.02 12.95 8.86
CA LEU A 35 4.46 11.60 9.21
C LEU A 35 5.70 11.21 8.39
N MET A 36 5.71 11.50 7.10
CA MET A 36 6.85 11.16 6.23
C MET A 36 8.08 12.02 6.50
N GLU A 37 7.93 13.25 7.00
CA GLU A 37 9.05 14.05 7.50
C GLU A 37 9.74 13.35 8.68
N GLU A 38 8.97 12.80 9.63
CA GLU A 38 9.54 11.99 10.74
C GLU A 38 10.21 10.71 10.23
N VAL A 39 9.61 10.04 9.24
CA VAL A 39 10.21 8.84 8.62
C VAL A 39 11.55 9.18 7.94
N GLY A 40 11.64 10.32 7.28
CA GLY A 40 12.85 10.83 6.63
C GLY A 40 14.01 11.13 7.57
N GLN A 41 13.78 11.22 8.89
CA GLN A 41 14.85 11.33 9.88
C GLN A 41 15.54 9.98 10.17
N VAL A 42 14.90 8.87 9.79
CA VAL A 42 15.33 7.50 10.11
C VAL A 42 15.72 6.72 8.85
N PHE A 43 15.04 6.99 7.73
CA PHE A 43 15.25 6.35 6.44
C PHE A 43 15.61 7.38 5.38
N GLN A 44 16.36 6.96 4.37
CA GLN A 44 16.31 7.63 3.07
C GLN A 44 14.97 7.29 2.44
N VAL A 45 14.20 8.31 2.07
CA VAL A 45 12.84 8.17 1.52
C VAL A 45 12.85 8.63 0.05
N GLU A 46 12.32 7.78 -0.81
CA GLU A 46 11.99 8.08 -2.20
C GLU A 46 10.46 8.03 -2.35
N ASP A 47 9.89 9.02 -3.04
CA ASP A 47 8.45 9.06 -3.35
C ASP A 47 8.27 8.51 -4.77
N ASP A 48 7.77 7.28 -4.84
CA ASP A 48 7.55 6.52 -6.07
C ASP A 48 6.07 6.57 -6.49
N THR A 49 5.28 7.46 -5.90
CA THR A 49 3.83 7.55 -6.16
C THR A 49 3.56 7.90 -7.62
N ASP A 50 2.84 7.04 -8.33
CA ASP A 50 2.34 7.30 -9.68
C ASP A 50 0.89 7.82 -9.60
N PRO A 51 0.63 9.11 -9.87
CA PRO A 51 -0.71 9.68 -9.73
C PRO A 51 -1.74 9.12 -10.72
N ASP A 52 -1.31 8.45 -11.79
CA ASP A 52 -2.21 7.86 -12.78
C ASP A 52 -2.74 6.49 -12.33
N ASP A 53 -1.94 5.72 -11.60
CA ASP A 53 -2.26 4.33 -11.24
C ASP A 53 -2.42 4.11 -9.71
N ASP A 54 -1.89 4.98 -8.85
CA ASP A 54 -1.90 4.78 -7.40
C ASP A 54 -3.13 5.39 -6.70
N HIS A 55 -3.74 4.59 -5.83
CA HIS A 55 -4.84 4.98 -4.93
C HIS A 55 -4.34 5.40 -3.54
N GLY A 56 -3.07 5.76 -3.44
CA GLY A 56 -2.35 6.03 -2.22
C GLY A 56 -0.99 6.63 -2.51
N PHE A 57 -0.16 6.73 -1.48
CA PHE A 57 1.25 7.08 -1.64
C PHE A 57 2.09 5.82 -1.63
N MET A 58 3.09 5.75 -2.51
CA MET A 58 4.09 4.70 -2.54
C MET A 58 5.47 5.28 -2.26
N TYR A 59 6.16 4.71 -1.28
CA TYR A 59 7.48 5.17 -0.87
C TYR A 59 8.49 4.03 -0.89
N GLY A 60 9.60 4.23 -1.57
CA GLY A 60 10.84 3.48 -1.36
C GLY A 60 11.53 3.96 -0.09
N LEU A 61 11.95 3.04 0.77
CA LEU A 61 12.68 3.35 2.00
C LEU A 61 14.01 2.60 1.99
N GLU A 62 15.09 3.29 2.33
CA GLU A 62 16.42 2.69 2.44
C GLU A 62 17.11 3.07 3.75
N ARG A 63 17.83 2.11 4.34
CA ARG A 63 18.73 2.31 5.48
C ARG A 63 19.76 1.19 5.54
N GLU A 64 21.04 1.57 5.68
CA GLU A 64 22.15 0.62 5.86
C GLU A 64 22.19 -0.48 4.77
N GLY A 65 21.87 -0.11 3.53
CA GLY A 65 21.84 -1.02 2.37
C GLY A 65 20.65 -1.99 2.34
N ARG A 66 19.70 -1.87 3.27
CA ARG A 66 18.42 -2.58 3.25
C ARG A 66 17.35 -1.68 2.66
N ARG A 67 16.43 -2.30 1.91
CA ARG A 67 15.33 -1.60 1.24
C ARG A 67 14.00 -2.12 1.71
N TRP A 68 13.05 -1.21 1.78
CA TRP A 68 11.66 -1.48 2.06
C TRP A 68 10.78 -0.65 1.14
N VAL A 69 9.50 -0.97 1.17
CA VAL A 69 8.44 -0.26 0.48
C VAL A 69 7.32 -0.03 1.48
N LEU A 70 6.79 1.19 1.48
CA LEU A 70 5.67 1.61 2.28
C LEU A 70 4.59 2.17 1.36
N THR A 71 3.40 1.59 1.41
CA THR A 71 2.21 2.15 0.75
C THR A 71 1.23 2.64 1.80
N ILE A 72 0.65 3.82 1.59
CA ILE A 72 -0.35 4.41 2.48
C ILE A 72 -1.58 4.79 1.66
N SER A 73 -2.73 4.21 2.01
CA SER A 73 -3.97 4.35 1.23
C SER A 73 -4.61 5.73 1.42
N LEU A 74 -5.20 6.28 0.34
CA LEU A 74 -6.14 7.40 0.43
C LEU A 74 -7.59 6.94 0.63
N VAL A 75 -7.86 5.64 0.42
CA VAL A 75 -9.19 5.02 0.52
C VAL A 75 -9.60 4.78 1.98
N GLY A 76 -8.61 4.69 2.89
CA GLY A 76 -8.86 4.52 4.32
C GLY A 76 -7.57 4.53 5.13
N PRO A 77 -7.65 4.36 6.46
CA PRO A 77 -6.49 4.42 7.36
C PRO A 77 -5.69 3.10 7.30
N TYR A 78 -5.23 2.73 6.11
CA TYR A 78 -4.54 1.48 5.84
C TYR A 78 -3.16 1.75 5.25
N ALA A 79 -2.21 0.91 5.65
CA ALA A 79 -0.87 0.91 5.08
C ALA A 79 -0.42 -0.52 4.83
N ALA A 80 0.51 -0.70 3.90
CA ALA A 80 1.29 -1.92 3.77
C ALA A 80 2.78 -1.57 3.80
N PHE A 81 3.55 -2.37 4.53
CA PHE A 81 4.99 -2.16 4.69
C PHE A 81 5.68 -3.49 4.44
N ALA A 82 6.70 -3.53 3.59
CA ALA A 82 7.38 -4.78 3.24
C ALA A 82 8.87 -4.61 3.04
N ARG A 83 9.65 -5.67 3.31
CA ARG A 83 11.05 -5.76 2.87
C ARG A 83 11.09 -5.89 1.35
N LEU A 84 11.97 -5.12 0.71
CA LEU A 84 12.09 -5.06 -0.74
C LEU A 84 13.38 -5.76 -1.21
N GLY A 85 13.22 -6.86 -1.92
CA GLY A 85 14.30 -7.54 -2.64
C GLY A 85 14.24 -7.22 -4.13
N ARG A 86 13.96 -8.24 -4.95
CA ARG A 86 13.52 -8.03 -6.34
C ARG A 86 12.02 -7.70 -6.45
N SER A 87 11.25 -8.13 -5.45
CA SER A 87 9.83 -7.83 -5.29
C SER A 87 9.57 -7.65 -3.79
N TRP A 88 8.31 -7.54 -3.39
CA TRP A 88 7.98 -7.59 -1.97
C TRP A 88 8.26 -8.99 -1.43
N ASP A 89 9.25 -9.11 -0.55
CA ASP A 89 9.70 -10.40 -0.02
C ASP A 89 8.96 -10.79 1.27
N THR A 90 8.70 -9.82 2.14
CA THR A 90 8.01 -10.07 3.42
C THR A 90 7.19 -8.85 3.80
N VAL A 91 5.87 -9.01 3.88
CA VAL A 91 4.96 -8.00 4.45
C VAL A 91 5.14 -7.97 5.97
N LEU A 92 5.40 -6.79 6.50
CA LEU A 92 5.77 -6.54 7.88
C LEU A 92 4.57 -6.02 8.68
N THR A 93 4.28 -6.70 9.78
CA THR A 93 3.35 -6.27 10.82
C THR A 93 3.97 -6.51 12.18
N ALA A 94 3.36 -6.01 13.26
CA ALA A 94 3.87 -6.18 14.63
C ALA A 94 4.02 -7.66 15.07
N THR A 95 3.35 -8.60 14.37
CA THR A 95 3.39 -10.03 14.69
C THR A 95 4.48 -10.80 13.95
N VAL A 96 5.16 -10.18 12.98
CA VAL A 96 6.23 -10.84 12.23
C VAL A 96 7.44 -11.08 13.15
N PRO A 97 7.99 -12.30 13.21
CA PRO A 97 9.18 -12.57 14.02
C PRO A 97 10.43 -11.95 13.37
N GLY A 98 11.42 -11.58 14.20
CA GLY A 98 12.71 -11.09 13.70
C GLY A 98 12.64 -9.71 13.03
N LEU A 99 11.73 -8.85 13.48
CA LEU A 99 11.71 -7.45 13.07
C LEU A 99 13.00 -6.75 13.51
N LEU A 100 13.54 -5.93 12.62
CA LEU A 100 14.63 -5.00 12.90
C LEU A 100 14.13 -3.84 13.77
N GLU A 101 15.05 -3.07 14.35
CA GLU A 101 14.68 -1.96 15.24
C GLU A 101 13.92 -0.87 14.48
N GLU A 102 14.42 -0.50 13.30
CA GLU A 102 13.83 0.46 12.39
C GLU A 102 12.44 0.03 11.88
N GLU A 103 12.24 -1.27 11.66
CA GLU A 103 10.95 -1.83 11.26
C GLU A 103 9.93 -1.72 12.41
N ARG A 104 10.32 -2.09 13.63
CA ARG A 104 9.46 -1.94 14.82
C ARG A 104 9.11 -0.48 15.07
N TRP A 105 10.09 0.41 14.91
CA TRP A 105 9.89 1.85 15.05
C TRP A 105 8.84 2.35 14.04
N LEU A 106 8.98 2.02 12.76
CA LEU A 106 8.06 2.47 11.73
C LEU A 106 6.65 1.88 11.93
N ILE A 107 6.55 0.60 12.25
CA ILE A 107 5.26 -0.05 12.57
C ILE A 107 4.54 0.69 13.70
N ASN A 108 5.26 1.05 14.77
CA ASN A 108 4.70 1.79 15.90
C ASN A 108 4.31 3.22 15.52
N LYS A 109 5.09 3.89 14.66
CA LYS A 109 4.79 5.23 14.17
C LYS A 109 3.52 5.25 13.32
N LEU A 110 3.41 4.34 12.36
CA LEU A 110 2.21 4.18 11.53
C LEU A 110 0.97 3.91 12.39
N SER A 111 1.09 2.98 13.34
CA SER A 111 -0.02 2.64 14.26
C SER A 111 -0.43 3.83 15.12
N SER A 112 0.54 4.60 15.61
CA SER A 112 0.29 5.81 16.43
C SER A 112 -0.32 6.95 15.62
N ALA A 113 -0.07 7.00 14.30
CA ALA A 113 -0.75 7.88 13.36
C ALA A 113 -2.17 7.39 12.97
N GLY A 114 -2.64 6.29 13.57
CA GLY A 114 -3.97 5.73 13.33
C GLY A 114 -4.06 4.84 12.10
N LEU A 115 -2.93 4.49 11.47
CA LEU A 115 -2.90 3.59 10.32
C LEU A 115 -2.87 2.12 10.77
N LYS A 116 -3.72 1.30 10.14
CA LYS A 116 -3.67 -0.14 10.28
C LYS A 116 -2.76 -0.73 9.20
N LEU A 117 -1.68 -1.37 9.64
CA LEU A 117 -0.85 -2.21 8.76
C LEU A 117 -1.57 -3.50 8.39
N LEU A 118 -1.71 -3.76 7.10
CA LEU A 118 -2.38 -4.95 6.58
C LEU A 118 -1.41 -6.12 6.45
N THR A 119 -1.91 -7.32 6.74
CA THR A 119 -1.19 -8.56 6.43
C THR A 119 -1.30 -8.89 4.95
N ARG A 120 -0.42 -9.77 4.47
CA ARG A 120 -0.53 -10.32 3.11
C ARG A 120 -1.88 -11.00 2.88
N GLU A 121 -2.32 -11.82 3.83
CA GLU A 121 -3.60 -12.53 3.74
C GLU A 121 -4.79 -11.57 3.63
N GLU A 122 -4.79 -10.46 4.38
CA GLU A 122 -5.83 -9.43 4.28
C GLU A 122 -5.82 -8.76 2.90
N MET A 123 -4.63 -8.48 2.36
CA MET A 123 -4.46 -7.84 1.06
C MET A 123 -4.80 -8.75 -0.13
N GLU A 124 -4.68 -10.08 0.03
CA GLU A 124 -5.03 -11.09 -0.97
C GLU A 124 -6.53 -11.40 -1.03
N GLN A 125 -7.35 -10.81 -0.15
CA GLN A 125 -8.80 -11.04 -0.17
C GLN A 125 -9.45 -10.43 -1.42
N PRO A 126 -10.38 -11.13 -2.07
CA PRO A 126 -11.06 -10.64 -3.26
C PRO A 126 -12.00 -9.47 -2.95
N VAL A 127 -12.10 -8.54 -3.90
CA VAL A 127 -13.03 -7.40 -3.85
C VAL A 127 -13.70 -7.29 -5.22
N ASN A 128 -15.03 -7.20 -5.24
CA ASN A 128 -15.80 -7.03 -6.48
C ASN A 128 -15.84 -5.55 -6.90
N LEU A 129 -14.66 -4.91 -7.00
CA LEU A 129 -14.49 -3.52 -7.41
C LEU A 129 -14.06 -3.46 -8.87
N ASN A 130 -14.70 -2.60 -9.66
CA ASN A 130 -14.29 -2.34 -11.04
C ASN A 130 -13.16 -1.31 -11.05
N LEU A 131 -12.00 -1.67 -11.59
CA LEU A 131 -10.87 -0.75 -11.76
C LEU A 131 -10.56 -0.59 -13.25
N PHE A 132 -9.87 0.48 -13.64
CA PHE A 132 -9.55 0.74 -15.06
C PHE A 132 -8.57 -0.28 -15.62
N ASN A 133 -7.52 -0.61 -14.85
CA ASN A 133 -6.41 -1.47 -15.27
C ASN A 133 -6.46 -2.91 -14.74
N ALA A 134 -7.57 -3.32 -14.10
CA ALA A 134 -7.71 -4.66 -13.54
C ALA A 134 -9.06 -5.32 -13.89
N ASP A 135 -8.99 -6.61 -14.21
CA ASP A 135 -10.18 -7.42 -14.45
C ASP A 135 -11.02 -7.51 -13.15
N PRO A 136 -12.36 -7.32 -13.19
CA PRO A 136 -13.18 -7.31 -11.98
C PRO A 136 -13.07 -8.55 -11.09
N GLY A 137 -12.70 -9.72 -11.64
CA GLY A 137 -12.50 -10.96 -10.89
C GLY A 137 -11.11 -11.10 -10.25
N THR A 138 -10.15 -10.26 -10.61
CA THR A 138 -8.76 -10.32 -10.13
C THR A 138 -8.48 -9.29 -9.05
N VAL A 139 -9.35 -8.29 -8.88
CA VAL A 139 -9.18 -7.24 -7.87
C VAL A 139 -9.16 -7.83 -6.47
N ARG A 140 -8.17 -7.41 -5.69
CA ARG A 140 -8.00 -7.73 -4.26
C ARG A 140 -8.04 -6.46 -3.43
N VAL A 141 -8.06 -6.63 -2.10
CA VAL A 141 -7.94 -5.54 -1.14
C VAL A 141 -6.69 -4.70 -1.42
N TYR A 142 -5.58 -5.31 -1.83
CA TYR A 142 -4.38 -4.58 -2.25
C TYR A 142 -4.69 -3.52 -3.31
N GLN A 143 -5.25 -3.92 -4.45
CA GLN A 143 -5.57 -2.98 -5.53
C GLN A 143 -6.59 -1.95 -5.08
N ALA A 144 -7.66 -2.40 -4.43
CA ALA A 144 -8.71 -1.52 -3.97
C ALA A 144 -8.20 -0.40 -3.04
N LEU A 145 -7.11 -0.61 -2.31
CA LEU A 145 -6.56 0.36 -1.38
C LEU A 145 -5.35 1.15 -1.90
N PHE A 146 -4.55 0.60 -2.81
CA PHE A 146 -3.23 1.16 -3.11
C PHE A 146 -2.99 1.45 -4.59
N THR A 147 -3.56 0.72 -5.52
CA THR A 147 -3.24 0.85 -6.95
C THR A 147 -4.29 0.21 -7.84
N ASP A 148 -4.47 0.70 -9.07
CA ASP A 148 -5.30 0.04 -10.06
C ASP A 148 -4.56 -1.02 -10.90
N THR A 149 -3.25 -1.20 -10.66
CA THR A 149 -2.42 -2.23 -11.30
C THR A 149 -2.91 -3.64 -10.95
N SER A 150 -3.11 -4.48 -11.97
CA SER A 150 -3.70 -5.82 -11.84
C SER A 150 -2.84 -6.89 -11.15
N ILE A 151 -1.61 -6.56 -10.72
CA ILE A 151 -0.61 -7.52 -10.25
C ILE A 151 -0.33 -7.30 -8.77
N LEU A 152 -0.21 -8.38 -8.00
CA LEU A 152 0.27 -8.30 -6.62
C LEU A 152 1.79 -8.14 -6.58
N PRO A 153 2.34 -7.31 -5.69
CA PRO A 153 3.75 -6.96 -5.71
C PRO A 153 4.68 -8.09 -5.22
N TRP A 154 4.10 -9.22 -4.80
CA TRP A 154 4.80 -10.45 -4.43
C TRP A 154 4.57 -11.60 -5.44
N ASP A 155 3.84 -11.37 -6.53
CA ASP A 155 3.68 -12.35 -7.62
C ASP A 155 4.91 -12.34 -8.54
N LYS A 156 5.98 -12.99 -8.08
CA LYS A 156 7.27 -13.03 -8.77
C LYS A 156 7.17 -13.62 -10.17
N GLU A 157 6.31 -14.60 -10.39
CA GLU A 157 6.18 -15.26 -11.70
C GLU A 157 5.62 -14.29 -12.74
N THR A 158 4.53 -13.61 -12.40
CA THR A 158 3.93 -12.60 -13.29
C THR A 158 4.87 -11.43 -13.52
N LEU A 159 5.51 -10.91 -12.47
CA LEU A 159 6.46 -9.80 -12.57
C LEU A 159 7.64 -10.15 -13.50
N GLN A 160 8.20 -11.36 -13.39
CA GLN A 160 9.29 -11.85 -14.27
C GLN A 160 8.81 -11.99 -15.71
N ARG A 161 7.63 -12.56 -15.93
CA ARG A 161 7.05 -12.75 -17.27
C ARG A 161 6.85 -11.41 -17.99
N LEU A 162 6.59 -10.34 -17.25
CA LEU A 162 6.41 -8.99 -17.77
C LEU A 162 7.71 -8.18 -17.83
N GLY A 163 8.85 -8.75 -17.38
CA GLY A 163 10.14 -8.07 -17.39
C GLY A 163 10.27 -6.95 -16.36
N LEU A 164 9.46 -6.98 -15.31
CA LEU A 164 9.49 -6.00 -14.22
C LEU A 164 10.54 -6.34 -13.15
N ILE A 165 10.98 -7.62 -13.07
CA ILE A 165 12.00 -8.12 -12.12
C ILE A 165 12.86 -9.26 -12.68
#